data_AF-A0A7K0USC4-F1
#
_entry.id   AF-A0A7K0USC4-F1
#
_cell.length_a   1.000
_cell.length_b   1.000
_cell.length_c   1.000
_cell.angle_alpha   90.00
_cell.angle_beta   90.00
_cell.angle_gamma   90.00
#
_symmetry.space_group_name_H-M   'P 1'
#
loop_
_entity.id
_entity.type
_entity.pdbx_description
1 polymer ?
#
loop_
_entity_poly.entity_id
_entity_poly.type
_entity_poly.pdbx_seq_one_letter_code
_entity_poly.pdbx_strand_id
1 'polypeptide(L)' 'MNTNLKQTLTASNVAEVVVPCPELDQTLSFFVDQLGFRVEMITPADNPNTAIVSGFG' A
#
# COMPACT_ATOMS: atom_id res chain seq x y z
N MET A 1 4.92 10.89 -31.86
CA MET A 1 4.82 9.45 -31.55
C MET A 1 4.71 9.32 -30.04
N ASN A 2 3.51 9.35 -29.47
CA ASN A 2 3.29 9.24 -28.04
C ASN A 2 2.13 8.26 -27.78
N THR A 3 2.49 7.02 -27.53
CA THR A 3 1.56 5.92 -27.20
C THR A 3 1.07 6.11 -25.76
N ASN A 4 -0.08 6.75 -25.59
CA ASN A 4 -0.82 6.70 -24.32
C ASN A 4 -1.42 5.30 -24.20
N LEU A 5 -0.75 4.44 -23.43
CA LEU A 5 -1.33 3.20 -22.93
C LEU A 5 -2.48 3.58 -22.01
N LYS A 6 -3.69 3.66 -22.59
CA LYS A 6 -4.93 3.65 -21.83
C LYS A 6 -4.95 2.32 -21.07
N GLN A 7 -4.44 2.34 -19.85
CA GLN A 7 -4.57 1.25 -18.90
C GLN A 7 -6.06 1.01 -18.75
N THR A 8 -6.55 -0.06 -19.36
CA THR A 8 -7.95 -0.45 -19.39
C THR A 8 -8.40 -0.60 -17.93
N LEU A 9 -9.10 0.41 -17.42
CA LEU A 9 -9.71 0.43 -16.10
C LEU A 9 -10.93 -0.49 -16.13
N THR A 10 -10.69 -1.80 -16.19
CA THR A 10 -11.65 -2.78 -15.69
C THR A 10 -11.91 -2.37 -14.25
N ALA A 11 -13.15 -2.04 -13.89
CA ALA A 11 -13.51 -1.57 -12.55
C ALA A 11 -13.00 -2.56 -11.51
N SER A 12 -11.82 -2.28 -10.97
CA SER A 12 -11.24 -3.01 -9.86
C SER A 12 -11.96 -2.43 -8.65
N ASN A 13 -12.65 -3.27 -7.87
CA ASN A 13 -13.24 -2.88 -6.59
C ASN A 13 -12.12 -2.69 -5.55
N VAL A 14 -11.13 -1.86 -5.89
CA VAL A 14 -9.96 -1.56 -5.07
C VAL A 14 -10.14 -0.13 -4.60
N ALA A 15 -10.23 0.04 -3.29
CA ALA A 15 -10.20 1.33 -2.64
C ALA A 15 -8.83 1.49 -1.97
N GLU A 16 -8.20 2.64 -2.16
CA GLU A 16 -6.96 3.02 -1.50
C GLU A 16 -7.25 4.14 -0.50
N VAL A 17 -6.65 4.05 0.69
CA VAL A 17 -6.78 5.08 1.72
C VAL A 17 -5.39 5.39 2.28
N VAL A 18 -5.08 6.68 2.40
CA VAL A 18 -3.88 7.15 3.09
C VAL A 18 -4.23 7.39 4.56
N VAL A 19 -3.50 6.74 5.44
CA VAL A 19 -3.66 6.88 6.89
C VAL A 19 -2.48 7.67 7.47
N PRO A 20 -2.71 8.54 8.47
CA PRO A 20 -1.62 9.14 9.23
C PRO A 20 -0.77 8.05 9.89
N CYS A 21 0.54 8.14 9.74
CA CYS A 21 1.49 7.17 10.28
C CYS A 21 2.57 7.90 11.09
N PRO A 22 2.38 8.08 12.41
CA PRO A 22 3.37 8.72 13.27
C PRO A 22 4.64 7.88 13.42
N GLU A 23 4.47 6.57 13.58
CA GLU A 23 5.55 5.59 13.75
C GLU A 23 5.29 4.40 12.82
N LEU A 24 6.18 4.21 11.83
CA LEU A 24 5.98 3.22 10.78
C LEU A 24 5.95 1.79 11.32
N ASP A 25 6.91 1.42 12.16
CA ASP A 25 7.03 0.06 12.67
C ASP A 25 5.81 -0.36 13.49
N GLN A 26 5.37 0.51 14.42
CA GLN A 26 4.21 0.24 15.27
C GLN A 26 2.91 0.15 14.46
N THR A 27 2.74 1.06 13.49
CA THR A 27 1.57 1.10 12.63
C THR A 27 1.53 -0.13 11.71
N LEU A 28 2.66 -0.47 11.11
CA LEU A 28 2.76 -1.61 10.19
C LEU A 28 2.50 -2.93 10.91
N SER A 29 3.05 -3.14 12.11
CA SER A 29 2.76 -4.32 12.92
C SER A 29 1.27 -4.45 13.26
N PHE A 30 0.55 -3.34 13.50
CA PHE A 30 -0.90 -3.41 13.68
C PHE A 30 -1.60 -3.97 12.44
N PHE A 31 -1.31 -3.43 11.25
CA PHE A 31 -1.96 -3.89 10.02
C PHE A 31 -1.56 -5.33 9.65
N VAL A 32 -0.29 -5.69 9.78
CA VAL A 32 0.21 -7.01 9.37
C VAL A 32 -0.07 -8.07 10.42
N ASP A 33 0.36 -7.84 11.67
CA ASP A 33 0.35 -8.88 12.70
C ASP A 33 -1.03 -9.05 13.35
N GLN A 34 -1.79 -7.95 13.49
CA GLN A 34 -3.11 -8.02 14.15
C GLN A 34 -4.26 -8.14 13.15
N LEU A 35 -4.19 -7.43 12.02
CA LEU A 35 -5.27 -7.44 11.02
C LEU A 35 -5.02 -8.40 9.84
N GLY A 36 -3.81 -8.95 9.70
CA GLY A 36 -3.50 -9.92 8.64
C GLY A 36 -3.31 -9.31 7.26
N PHE A 37 -3.06 -8.00 7.16
CA PHE A 37 -2.71 -7.36 5.90
C PHE A 37 -1.35 -7.83 5.41
N ARG A 38 -1.16 -7.82 4.10
CA ARG A 38 0.10 -8.18 3.44
C ARG A 38 0.85 -6.93 3.02
N VAL A 39 2.15 -6.89 3.29
CA VAL A 39 3.04 -5.85 2.75
C VAL A 39 3.24 -6.06 1.26
N GLU A 40 2.90 -5.05 0.48
CA GLU A 40 3.16 -5.02 -0.97
C GLU A 40 4.47 -4.30 -1.28
N MET A 41 4.76 -3.20 -0.57
CA MET A 41 5.95 -2.38 -0.82
C MET A 41 6.33 -1.56 0.41
N ILE A 42 7.63 -1.34 0.60
CA ILE A 42 8.18 -0.38 1.56
C ILE A 42 9.19 0.49 0.83
N THR A 43 9.11 1.82 1.01
CA THR A 43 10.01 2.79 0.38
C THR A 43 10.32 3.99 1.28
N PRO A 44 11.45 4.68 1.03
CA PRO A 44 12.63 4.20 0.30
C PRO A 44 13.36 3.09 1.10
N ALA A 45 14.19 2.27 0.45
CA ALA A 45 14.85 1.14 1.10
C ALA A 45 15.85 1.55 2.20
N ASP A 46 16.56 2.66 2.00
CA ASP A 46 17.62 3.10 2.93
C ASP A 46 17.08 3.77 4.21
N ASN A 47 15.90 4.37 4.13
CA ASN A 47 15.24 5.04 5.25
C ASN A 47 13.72 4.92 5.11
N PRO A 48 13.15 3.74 5.42
CA PRO A 48 11.75 3.45 5.16
C PRO A 48 10.83 4.38 5.94
N ASN A 49 9.91 5.03 5.22
CA ASN A 49 8.93 5.94 5.81
C ASN A 49 7.53 5.77 5.21
N THR A 50 7.40 4.92 4.19
CA THR A 50 6.14 4.62 3.52
C THR A 50 6.00 3.11 3.35
N ALA A 51 4.83 2.57 3.66
CA ALA A 51 4.47 1.19 3.39
C ALA A 51 3.11 1.13 2.66
N ILE A 52 3.02 0.28 1.65
CA ILE A 52 1.77 -0.10 1.00
C ILE A 52 1.40 -1.49 1.50
N VAL A 53 0.19 -1.63 2.01
CA VAL A 53 -0.38 -2.90 2.47
C VAL A 53 -1.69 -3.20 1.75
N SER A 54 -1.95 -4.48 1.51
CA SER A 54 -3.19 -4.97 0.90
C SER A 54 -3.87 -5.99 1.83
N GLY A 55 -5.19 -6.07 1.75
CA GLY A 55 -5.99 -7.02 2.53
C GLY A 55 -7.20 -7.48 1.73
N PHE A 56 -7.47 -8.78 1.78
CA PHE A 56 -8.66 -9.39 1.18
C PHE A 56 -9.43 -10.03 2.33
N GLY A 57 -10.29 -9.22 2.96
CA GLY A 57 -11.12 -9.68 4.10
C GLY A 57 -12.01 -10.86 3.76
#